data_AF-X0SV91-F1
#
_entry.id   AF-X0SV91-F1
#
_cell.length_a   1.000
_cell.length_b   1.000
_cell.length_c   1.000
_cell.angle_alpha   90.00
_cell.angle_beta   90.00
_cell.angle_gamma   90.00
#
_symmetry.space_group_name_H-M   'P 1'
#
loop_
_entity.id
_entity.type
_entity.pdbx_description
1 polymer ?
#
loop_
_entity_poly.entity_id
_entity_poly.type
_entity_poly.pdbx_seq_one_letter_code
_entity_poly.pdbx_strand_id
1 'polypeptide(L)'
;WLQKCITLVSRAGVYARWQSPADFPVYQHYSEYETELVRTDLFGRIKLSLQGAESGIQTFRARNGVAPNYVHGNDSSHMVFTILEAAARGIDSLAMIHDDFGTHAADTEELFDIIRLTFVRMYYDRDWLMAWKKEMERLDDTIELPDPPKQGDLDLLQVLDSKYFFG
;
A
#
# COMPACT_ATOMS: atom_id res chain seq x y z
N TRP A 1 9.05 -0.39 11.38
CA TRP A 1 8.17 -1.46 11.90
C TRP A 1 7.80 -2.47 10.79
N LEU A 2 7.09 -2.07 9.72
CA LEU A 2 6.70 -2.95 8.59
C LEU A 2 7.82 -3.87 8.05
N GLN A 3 9.02 -3.33 7.81
CA GLN A 3 10.17 -4.12 7.33
C GLN A 3 10.56 -5.26 8.29
N LYS A 4 10.50 -5.01 9.61
CA LYS A 4 10.75 -6.03 10.64
C LYS A 4 9.66 -7.10 10.58
N CYS A 5 8.39 -6.71 10.44
CA CYS A 5 7.28 -7.64 10.32
C CYS A 5 7.44 -8.56 9.11
N ILE A 6 7.77 -8.01 7.94
CA ILE A 6 7.97 -8.82 6.72
C ILE A 6 9.12 -9.81 6.86
N THR A 7 10.18 -9.44 7.57
CA THR A 7 11.27 -10.38 7.83
C THR A 7 10.79 -11.60 8.62
N LEU A 8 9.81 -11.44 9.52
CA LEU A 8 9.20 -12.54 10.27
C LEU A 8 8.22 -13.34 9.40
N VAL A 9 7.37 -12.64 8.62
CA VAL A 9 6.41 -13.27 7.69
C VAL A 9 7.14 -14.14 6.65
N SER A 10 8.22 -13.63 6.04
CA SER A 10 9.01 -14.40 5.07
C SER A 10 9.73 -15.60 5.69
N ARG A 11 10.07 -15.57 6.98
CA ARG A 11 10.64 -16.73 7.69
C ARG A 11 9.63 -17.86 7.89
N ALA A 12 8.34 -17.52 8.00
CA ALA A 12 7.26 -18.51 8.00
C ALA A 12 6.98 -19.09 6.60
N GLY A 13 7.69 -18.63 5.56
CA GLY A 13 7.57 -19.16 4.21
C GLY A 13 6.30 -18.72 3.47
N VAL A 14 5.61 -17.69 3.96
CA VAL A 14 4.40 -17.13 3.33
C VAL A 14 4.64 -15.73 2.76
N TYR A 15 3.95 -15.41 1.67
CA TYR A 15 3.97 -14.10 1.06
C TYR A 15 3.01 -13.14 1.77
N ALA A 16 3.43 -11.88 1.92
CA ALA A 16 2.58 -10.88 2.54
C ALA A 16 1.41 -10.51 1.62
N ARG A 17 0.20 -10.53 2.21
CA ARG A 17 -1.05 -10.12 1.55
C ARG A 17 -1.97 -9.42 2.55
N TRP A 18 -2.54 -8.29 2.18
CA TRP A 18 -3.46 -7.54 3.04
C TRP A 18 -4.55 -6.86 2.21
N GLN A 19 -5.57 -6.36 2.87
CA GLN A 19 -6.57 -5.48 2.27
C GLN A 19 -6.21 -4.03 2.54
N SER A 20 -6.26 -3.21 1.48
CA SER A 20 -6.17 -1.77 1.62
C SER A 20 -7.44 -1.21 2.29
N PRO A 21 -7.44 0.06 2.70
CA PRO A 21 -8.62 0.71 3.25
C PRO A 21 -9.86 0.65 2.38
N ALA A 22 -9.69 0.71 1.06
CA ALA A 22 -10.77 0.56 0.07
C ALA A 22 -11.11 -0.91 -0.24
N ASP A 23 -10.82 -1.84 0.67
CA ASP A 23 -11.02 -3.28 0.56
C ASP A 23 -10.33 -3.92 -0.68
N PHE A 24 -9.29 -3.27 -1.21
CA PHE A 24 -8.55 -3.78 -2.35
C PHE A 24 -7.45 -4.76 -1.91
N PRO A 25 -7.41 -6.00 -2.43
CA PRO A 25 -6.40 -6.97 -2.05
C PRO A 25 -5.03 -6.60 -2.62
N VAL A 26 -4.04 -6.45 -1.74
CA VAL A 26 -2.64 -6.19 -2.09
C VAL A 26 -1.80 -7.45 -1.83
N TYR A 27 -1.07 -7.91 -2.86
CA TYR A 27 -0.22 -9.11 -2.77
C TYR A 27 1.24 -8.78 -3.12
N GLN A 28 2.16 -9.01 -2.18
CA GLN A 28 3.60 -8.82 -2.40
C GLN A 28 4.30 -10.15 -2.71
N HIS A 29 4.28 -10.51 -3.99
CA HIS A 29 4.91 -11.74 -4.50
C HIS A 29 6.35 -11.49 -4.96
N TYR A 30 7.28 -11.36 -4.01
CA TYR A 30 8.70 -11.31 -4.32
C TYR A 30 9.32 -12.69 -4.14
N SER A 31 9.51 -13.40 -5.25
CA SER A 31 10.09 -14.75 -5.28
C SER A 31 11.52 -14.74 -5.81
N GLU A 32 12.34 -15.66 -5.28
CA GLU A 32 13.59 -16.05 -5.90
C GLU A 32 13.30 -17.04 -7.03
N TYR A 33 14.11 -16.96 -8.08
CA TYR A 33 13.98 -17.81 -9.24
C TYR A 33 15.31 -18.53 -9.45
N GLU A 34 15.22 -19.84 -9.71
CA GLU A 34 16.39 -20.59 -10.13
C GLU A 34 16.94 -19.96 -11.41
N THR A 35 18.25 -19.82 -11.41
CA THR A 35 18.95 -19.20 -12.52
C THR A 35 19.96 -20.17 -13.10
N GLU A 36 19.78 -20.48 -14.37
CA GLU A 36 20.69 -21.33 -15.12
C GLU A 36 21.68 -20.50 -15.93
N LEU A 37 22.93 -20.92 -15.94
CA LEU A 37 23.99 -20.26 -16.69
C LEU A 37 24.25 -21.03 -17.98
N VAL A 38 23.74 -20.51 -19.09
CA VAL A 38 23.78 -21.16 -20.39
C VAL A 38 24.92 -20.58 -21.21
N ARG A 39 25.74 -21.44 -21.80
CA ARG A 39 26.77 -21.03 -22.76
C ARG A 39 26.19 -21.07 -24.17
N THR A 40 26.26 -19.93 -24.85
CA THR A 40 25.84 -19.75 -26.24
C THR A 40 27.07 -19.49 -27.12
N ASP A 41 26.99 -19.91 -28.38
CA ASP A 41 28.09 -19.74 -29.33
C ASP A 41 28.28 -18.27 -29.75
N LEU A 42 27.21 -17.47 -29.75
CA LEU A 42 27.23 -16.08 -30.20
C LEU A 42 27.54 -15.06 -29.09
N PHE A 43 27.16 -15.34 -27.84
CA PHE A 43 27.25 -14.35 -26.75
C PHE A 43 27.96 -14.89 -25.49
N GLY A 44 28.61 -16.05 -25.58
CA GLY A 44 29.28 -16.66 -24.44
C GLY A 44 28.28 -17.04 -23.36
N ARG A 45 28.58 -16.72 -22.08
CA ARG A 45 27.76 -17.13 -20.94
C ARG A 45 26.62 -16.14 -20.71
N ILE A 46 25.38 -16.59 -20.81
CA ILE A 46 24.17 -15.84 -20.46
C ILE A 46 23.53 -16.43 -19.20
N LYS A 47 22.93 -15.56 -18.39
CA LYS A 47 22.23 -15.92 -17.16
C LYS A 47 20.73 -15.94 -17.45
N LEU A 48 20.08 -17.11 -17.41
CA LEU A 48 18.65 -17.29 -17.70
C LEU A 48 17.87 -17.53 -16.41
N SER A 49 16.91 -16.66 -16.11
CA SER A 49 15.93 -16.86 -15.03
C SER A 49 14.68 -17.51 -15.61
N LEU A 50 14.27 -18.67 -15.10
CA LEU A 50 13.07 -19.36 -15.57
C LEU A 50 11.86 -18.94 -14.74
N GLN A 51 10.85 -18.36 -15.39
CA GLN A 51 9.59 -18.01 -14.74
C GLN A 51 8.82 -19.30 -14.42
N GLY A 52 8.40 -19.48 -13.16
CA GLY A 52 7.72 -20.69 -12.67
C GLY A 52 8.60 -21.71 -11.92
N ALA A 53 9.91 -21.48 -11.86
CA ALA A 53 10.85 -22.24 -11.01
C ALA A 53 11.18 -21.44 -9.75
N GLU A 54 10.16 -21.15 -8.94
CA GLU A 54 10.30 -20.37 -7.70
C GLU A 54 11.00 -21.22 -6.63
N SER A 55 12.15 -20.76 -6.16
CA SER A 55 12.96 -21.48 -5.16
C SER A 55 12.70 -21.02 -3.73
N GLY A 56 11.89 -19.96 -3.55
CA GLY A 56 11.54 -19.42 -2.24
C GLY A 56 11.20 -17.93 -2.29
N ILE A 57 11.03 -17.33 -1.11
CA ILE A 57 10.71 -15.91 -0.96
C ILE A 57 11.98 -15.06 -1.03
N GLN A 58 12.00 -14.07 -1.91
CA GLN A 58 13.05 -13.07 -1.97
C GLN A 58 12.89 -12.04 -0.86
N THR A 59 13.27 -12.45 0.35
CA THR A 59 13.04 -11.69 1.59
C THR A 59 13.61 -10.27 1.53
N PHE A 60 14.77 -10.07 0.89
CA PHE A 60 15.37 -8.73 0.76
C PHE A 60 14.47 -7.75 -0.01
N ARG A 61 13.90 -8.17 -1.15
CA ARG A 61 13.01 -7.30 -1.93
C ARG A 61 11.65 -7.12 -1.26
N ALA A 62 11.09 -8.19 -0.69
CA ALA A 62 9.84 -8.09 0.09
C ALA A 62 9.99 -7.08 1.24
N ARG A 63 11.10 -7.17 2.00
CA ARG A 63 11.39 -6.26 3.10
C ARG A 63 11.53 -4.81 2.63
N ASN A 64 12.20 -4.57 1.50
CA ASN A 64 12.39 -3.19 1.02
C ASN A 64 11.14 -2.63 0.34
N GLY A 65 10.29 -3.48 -0.24
CA GLY A 65 9.07 -3.09 -0.94
C GLY A 65 7.89 -2.81 -0.02
N VAL A 66 7.84 -3.37 1.19
CA VAL A 66 6.61 -3.29 2.01
C VAL A 66 6.22 -1.89 2.43
N ALA A 67 7.16 -1.05 2.84
CA ALA A 67 6.84 0.30 3.29
C ALA A 67 6.21 1.14 2.15
N PRO A 68 6.83 1.27 0.97
CA PRO A 68 6.22 2.01 -0.13
C PRO A 68 4.91 1.36 -0.62
N ASN A 69 4.86 0.02 -0.73
CA ASN A 69 3.64 -0.66 -1.20
C ASN A 69 2.46 -0.48 -0.23
N TYR A 70 2.72 -0.46 1.08
CA TYR A 70 1.71 -0.20 2.09
C TYR A 70 1.17 1.23 1.99
N VAL A 71 2.07 2.22 1.91
CA VAL A 71 1.69 3.64 1.80
C VAL A 71 0.91 3.89 0.50
N HIS A 72 1.40 3.42 -0.65
CA HIS A 72 0.68 3.54 -1.92
C HIS A 72 -0.69 2.86 -1.90
N GLY A 73 -0.84 1.73 -1.19
CA GLY A 73 -2.14 1.08 -0.99
C GLY A 73 -3.12 1.96 -0.21
N ASN A 74 -2.62 2.73 0.76
CA ASN A 74 -3.44 3.67 1.52
C ASN A 74 -3.76 4.92 0.71
N ASP A 75 -2.78 5.52 0.04
CA ASP A 75 -2.96 6.74 -0.76
C ASP A 75 -3.94 6.48 -1.91
N SER A 76 -3.81 5.34 -2.59
CA SER A 76 -4.78 4.93 -3.62
C SER A 76 -6.19 4.71 -3.06
N SER A 77 -6.30 4.21 -1.83
CA SER A 77 -7.61 4.05 -1.17
C SER A 77 -8.24 5.41 -0.84
N HIS A 78 -7.44 6.37 -0.38
CA HIS A 78 -7.90 7.74 -0.16
C HIS A 78 -8.35 8.38 -1.48
N MET A 79 -7.60 8.19 -2.57
CA MET A 79 -8.02 8.64 -3.91
C MET A 79 -9.37 8.02 -4.33
N VAL A 80 -9.56 6.72 -4.14
CA VAL A 80 -10.83 6.04 -4.42
C VAL A 80 -11.98 6.63 -3.59
N PHE A 81 -11.78 6.85 -2.29
CA PHE A 81 -12.82 7.46 -1.44
C PHE A 81 -13.16 8.89 -1.86
N THR A 82 -12.16 9.69 -2.23
CA THR A 82 -12.35 11.04 -2.77
C THR A 82 -13.15 11.02 -4.06
N ILE A 83 -12.84 10.12 -5.00
CA ILE A 83 -13.60 9.94 -6.25
C ILE A 83 -15.07 9.59 -5.97
N LEU A 84 -15.31 8.65 -5.05
CA LEU A 84 -16.67 8.21 -4.72
C LEU A 84 -17.50 9.31 -4.06
N GLU A 85 -16.90 10.07 -3.12
CA GLU A 85 -17.57 11.19 -2.47
C GLU A 85 -17.82 12.35 -3.47
N ALA A 86 -16.85 12.66 -4.34
CA ALA A 86 -17.00 13.65 -5.42
C ALA A 86 -18.17 13.29 -6.34
N ALA A 87 -18.24 12.04 -6.80
CA ALA A 87 -19.34 11.57 -7.64
C ALA A 87 -20.69 11.66 -6.91
N ALA A 88 -20.75 11.36 -5.61
CA ALA A 88 -21.98 11.49 -4.82
C ALA A 88 -22.46 12.95 -4.69
N ARG A 89 -21.56 13.93 -4.82
CA ARG A 89 -21.86 15.37 -4.84
C ARG A 89 -22.04 15.95 -6.24
N GLY A 90 -22.03 15.11 -7.28
CA GLY A 90 -22.26 15.52 -8.66
C GLY A 90 -21.02 16.00 -9.41
N ILE A 91 -19.82 15.81 -8.86
CA ILE A 91 -18.56 16.12 -9.54
C ILE A 91 -18.12 14.86 -10.30
N ASP A 92 -18.32 14.85 -11.62
CA ASP A 92 -18.03 13.69 -12.49
C ASP A 92 -16.73 13.82 -13.29
N SER A 93 -16.18 15.04 -13.36
CA SER A 93 -15.03 15.39 -14.18
C SER A 93 -13.80 15.57 -13.28
N LEU A 94 -12.99 14.52 -13.18
CA LEU A 94 -11.84 14.44 -12.28
C LEU A 94 -10.55 14.16 -13.05
N ALA A 95 -9.46 14.80 -12.65
CA ALA A 95 -8.11 14.58 -13.14
C ALA A 95 -7.24 14.08 -11.97
N MET A 96 -6.98 12.78 -11.93
CA MET A 96 -6.32 12.12 -10.80
C MET A 96 -4.91 11.66 -11.20
N ILE A 97 -3.89 12.10 -10.47
CA ILE A 97 -2.49 11.68 -10.65
C ILE A 97 -1.93 11.31 -9.29
N HIS A 98 -2.23 10.09 -8.84
CA HIS A 98 -1.82 9.58 -7.52
C HIS A 98 -2.29 10.47 -6.36
N ASP A 99 -1.42 11.34 -5.85
CA ASP A 99 -1.63 12.30 -4.76
C ASP A 99 -2.04 13.70 -5.25
N ASP A 100 -2.22 13.89 -6.55
CA ASP A 100 -2.70 15.13 -7.16
C ASP A 100 -4.15 14.99 -7.67
N PHE A 101 -5.00 15.92 -7.25
CA PHE A 101 -6.45 15.88 -7.39
C PHE A 101 -6.96 17.12 -8.12
N GLY A 102 -7.52 16.92 -9.32
CA GLY A 102 -8.04 18.01 -10.15
C GLY A 102 -9.51 17.84 -10.53
N THR A 103 -10.18 18.97 -10.77
CA THR A 103 -11.52 19.05 -11.36
C THR A 103 -11.71 20.38 -12.09
N HIS A 104 -12.91 20.67 -12.59
CA HIS A 104 -13.23 21.97 -13.18
C HIS A 104 -13.18 23.10 -12.14
N ALA A 105 -12.88 24.32 -12.58
CA ALA A 105 -12.71 25.48 -11.70
C ALA A 105 -13.94 25.77 -10.82
N ALA A 106 -15.15 25.45 -11.30
CA ALA A 106 -16.40 25.64 -10.56
C ALA A 106 -16.52 24.72 -9.34
N ASP A 107 -15.88 23.55 -9.37
CA ASP A 107 -16.01 22.50 -8.35
C ASP A 107 -14.78 22.40 -7.45
N THR A 108 -13.79 23.30 -7.63
CA THR A 108 -12.48 23.19 -6.97
C THR A 108 -12.56 23.32 -5.45
N GLU A 109 -13.38 24.24 -4.94
CA GLU A 109 -13.56 24.43 -3.48
C GLU A 109 -14.23 23.21 -2.84
N GLU A 110 -15.24 22.66 -3.51
CA GLU A 110 -15.96 21.46 -3.07
C GLU A 110 -15.03 20.23 -3.09
N LEU A 111 -14.25 20.02 -4.16
CA LEU A 111 -13.27 18.93 -4.21
C LEU A 111 -12.21 19.09 -3.10
N PHE A 112 -11.75 20.31 -2.86
CA PHE A 112 -10.81 20.60 -1.78
C PHE A 112 -11.36 20.15 -0.42
N ASP A 113 -12.66 20.39 -0.15
CA ASP A 113 -13.35 19.92 1.06
C ASP A 113 -13.47 18.42 1.14
N ILE A 114 -13.78 17.77 0.02
CA ILE A 114 -13.91 16.32 -0.07
C ILE A 114 -12.59 15.62 0.27
N ILE A 115 -11.46 16.09 -0.27
CA ILE A 115 -10.13 15.48 -0.04
C ILE A 115 -9.81 15.38 1.46
N ARG A 116 -9.98 16.48 2.20
CA ARG A 116 -9.74 16.53 3.65
C ARG A 116 -10.74 15.68 4.42
N LEU A 117 -12.01 15.73 4.03
CA LEU A 117 -13.06 14.95 4.67
C LEU A 117 -12.82 13.45 4.55
N THR A 118 -12.49 12.96 3.35
CA THR A 118 -12.25 11.53 3.11
C THR A 118 -10.97 11.05 3.79
N PHE A 119 -9.93 11.88 3.84
CA PHE A 119 -8.71 11.58 4.60
C PHE A 119 -9.01 11.38 6.08
N VAL A 120 -9.71 12.34 6.71
CA VAL A 120 -10.10 12.26 8.12
C VAL A 120 -10.97 11.03 8.35
N ARG A 121 -12.03 10.84 7.55
CA ARG A 121 -12.91 9.66 7.66
C ARG A 121 -12.14 8.35 7.59
N MET A 122 -11.14 8.25 6.72
CA MET A 122 -10.35 7.03 6.55
C MET A 122 -9.47 6.73 7.76
N TYR A 123 -8.93 7.74 8.45
CA TYR A 123 -7.96 7.55 9.55
C TYR A 123 -8.50 7.80 10.96
N TYR A 124 -9.69 8.39 11.11
CA TYR A 124 -10.18 8.90 12.41
C TYR A 124 -10.41 7.81 13.46
N ASP A 125 -11.02 6.68 13.09
CA ASP A 125 -11.43 5.63 14.05
C ASP A 125 -10.74 4.27 13.82
N ARG A 126 -9.81 4.19 12.85
CA ARG A 126 -9.19 2.93 12.45
C ARG A 126 -7.66 3.01 12.45
N ASP A 127 -7.04 2.18 13.28
CA ASP A 127 -5.60 1.92 13.22
C ASP A 127 -5.29 0.90 12.12
N TRP A 128 -4.86 1.42 10.97
CA TRP A 128 -4.51 0.60 9.80
C TRP A 128 -3.27 -0.28 10.01
N LEU A 129 -2.31 0.14 10.84
CA LEU A 129 -1.14 -0.69 11.13
C LEU A 129 -1.53 -1.88 12.01
N MET A 130 -2.43 -1.67 12.97
CA MET A 130 -2.99 -2.74 13.78
C MET A 130 -3.88 -3.69 12.96
N ALA A 131 -4.71 -3.17 12.05
CA ALA A 131 -5.48 -3.99 11.12
C ALA A 131 -4.56 -4.84 10.23
N TRP A 132 -3.52 -4.21 9.65
CA TRP A 132 -2.51 -4.90 8.85
C TRP A 132 -1.78 -6.00 9.63
N LYS A 133 -1.40 -5.73 10.88
CA LYS A 133 -0.78 -6.72 11.79
C LYS A 133 -1.67 -7.97 11.91
N LYS A 134 -2.95 -7.76 12.24
CA LYS A 134 -3.92 -8.85 12.42
C LYS A 134 -4.10 -9.67 11.13
N GLU A 135 -4.05 -9.03 9.97
CA GLU A 135 -4.14 -9.75 8.69
C GLU A 135 -2.90 -10.58 8.40
N MET A 136 -1.69 -10.07 8.68
CA MET A 136 -0.46 -10.83 8.52
C MET A 136 -0.42 -12.06 9.45
N GLU A 137 -0.84 -11.89 10.70
CA GLU A 137 -0.86 -12.99 11.69
C GLU A 137 -1.90 -14.07 11.34
N ARG A 138 -2.90 -13.75 10.51
CA ARG A 138 -3.87 -14.74 9.99
C ARG A 138 -3.34 -15.55 8.81
N LEU A 139 -2.17 -15.22 8.27
CA LEU A 139 -1.60 -15.94 7.13
C LEU A 139 -1.06 -17.31 7.53
N ASP A 140 -0.52 -17.41 8.74
CA ASP A 140 0.04 -18.62 9.32
C ASP A 140 0.09 -18.50 10.84
N ASP A 141 -0.34 -19.54 11.56
CA ASP A 141 -0.45 -19.54 13.03
C ASP A 141 0.91 -19.38 13.75
N THR A 142 2.03 -19.55 13.05
CA THR A 142 3.38 -19.38 13.60
C THR A 142 3.87 -17.93 13.57
N ILE A 143 3.13 -17.02 12.94
CA ILE A 143 3.51 -15.62 12.80
C ILE A 143 3.08 -14.83 14.05
N GLU A 144 4.07 -14.35 14.79
CA GLU A 144 3.87 -13.38 15.88
C GLU A 144 4.61 -12.08 15.54
N LEU A 145 3.86 -10.99 15.38
CA LEU A 145 4.42 -9.69 15.00
C LEU A 145 4.53 -8.75 16.20
N PRO A 146 5.56 -7.88 16.24
CA PRO A 146 5.61 -6.83 17.25
C PRO A 146 4.44 -5.86 17.11
N ASP A 147 3.99 -5.28 18.22
CA ASP A 147 2.97 -4.24 18.20
C ASP A 147 3.40 -3.02 17.36
N PRO A 148 2.44 -2.35 16.69
CA PRO A 148 2.72 -1.13 15.94
C PRO A 148 3.26 -0.02 16.87
N PRO A 149 3.95 0.99 16.30
CA PRO A 149 4.39 2.15 17.07
C PRO A 149 3.18 2.84 17.73
N LYS A 150 3.42 3.44 18.91
CA LYS A 150 2.39 4.21 19.61
C LYS A 150 1.95 5.40 18.76
N GLN A 151 0.65 5.69 18.77
CA GLN A 151 0.10 6.89 18.15
C GLN A 151 0.57 8.14 18.90
N GLY A 152 0.69 9.24 18.16
CA GLY A 152 1.00 10.57 18.71
C GLY A 152 -0.23 11.28 19.27
N ASP A 153 -0.10 12.59 19.45
CA ASP A 153 -1.13 13.50 19.99
C ASP A 153 -1.78 14.39 18.92
N LEU A 154 -1.53 14.12 17.64
CA LEU A 154 -2.17 14.83 16.52
C LEU A 154 -3.69 14.67 16.58
N ASP A 155 -4.41 15.78 16.62
CA ASP A 155 -5.85 15.81 16.38
C ASP A 155 -6.13 15.81 14.88
N LEU A 156 -6.57 14.66 14.36
CA LEU A 156 -6.86 14.47 12.94
C LEU A 156 -7.95 15.43 12.42
N LEU A 157 -8.84 15.94 13.27
CA LEU A 157 -9.87 16.89 12.83
C LEU A 157 -9.28 18.21 12.33
N GLN A 158 -8.08 18.59 12.78
CA GLN A 158 -7.38 19.79 12.30
C GLN A 158 -7.05 19.74 10.80
N VAL A 159 -7.04 18.55 10.18
CA VAL A 159 -6.85 18.40 8.73
C VAL A 159 -7.98 19.08 7.96
N LEU A 160 -9.21 19.11 8.50
CA LEU A 160 -10.37 19.74 7.85
C LEU A 160 -10.15 21.23 7.57
N ASP A 161 -9.42 21.92 8.43
CA ASP A 161 -9.12 23.35 8.33
C ASP A 161 -7.74 23.66 7.72
N SER A 162 -7.00 22.63 7.29
CA SER A 162 -5.64 22.78 6.79
C SER A 162 -5.62 23.32 5.36
N LYS A 163 -5.27 24.60 5.21
CA LYS A 163 -5.18 25.31 3.91
C LYS A 163 -4.17 24.73 2.93
N TYR A 164 -3.18 23.97 3.43
CA TYR A 164 -2.09 23.44 2.63
C TYR A 164 -2.10 21.90 2.55
N PHE A 165 -3.23 21.28 2.89
CA PHE A 165 -3.44 19.84 2.73
C PHE A 165 -4.23 19.59 1.44
N PHE A 166 -3.58 18.97 0.45
CA PHE A 166 -4.15 18.75 -0.89
C PHE A 166 -4.26 17.27 -1.28
N GLY A 167 -3.81 16.37 -0.41
CA GLY A 167 -3.68 14.93 -0.63
C GLY A 167 -3.00 14.31 0.57
#